data_AF-A0A073III1-F1
#
_entry.id   AF-A0A073III1-F1
#
_cell.length_a   1.000
_cell.length_b   1.000
_cell.length_c   1.000
_cell.angle_alpha   90.00
_cell.angle_beta   90.00
_cell.angle_gamma   90.00
#
_symmetry.space_group_name_H-M   'P 1'
#
loop_
_entity.id
_entity.type
_entity.pdbx_description
1 polymer ?
#
loop_
_entity_poly.entity_id
_entity_poly.type
_entity_poly.pdbx_seq_one_letter_code
_entity_poly.pdbx_strand_id
1 'polypeptide(L)'
;MRDWSPVLGLPLWVWLFVLPSLFGLFCFFARPKLERVMRPIWRVLDGVYFASGAIAACFMVTILLLIVAQMVARWTDIALPGTTEFAGYAMAATSFFALCHALTRGAHIRVSIILNWNRHTSRWLDLFAVFGAAVIATYFARFAVKTNIFSEMLNDRTQGQDQIPEWVVTLFSLPATPVGEWGNALGNASSKLVYTPVWIPQLAMSAGAILLAIALWDTLYRTIITGENPIVSEGVE
;
A
#
# COMPACT_ATOMS: atom_id res chain seq x y z
N MET A 1 1.71 6.83 -25.54
CA MET A 1 1.45 7.02 -24.11
C MET A 1 -0.01 7.42 -23.92
N ARG A 2 -0.93 6.46 -23.94
CA ARG A 2 -2.36 6.72 -23.75
C ARG A 2 -2.64 6.56 -22.26
N ASP A 3 -3.24 7.57 -21.61
CA ASP A 3 -3.87 7.33 -20.32
C ASP A 3 -4.86 6.18 -20.50
N TRP A 4 -4.83 5.26 -19.53
CA TRP A 4 -5.58 4.00 -19.45
C TRP A 4 -6.86 3.97 -20.31
N SER A 5 -7.05 2.87 -21.04
CA SER A 5 -8.27 2.63 -21.83
C SER A 5 -9.51 2.94 -20.98
N PRO A 6 -10.47 3.74 -21.50
CA PRO A 6 -11.68 4.08 -20.76
C PRO A 6 -12.46 2.80 -20.45
N VAL A 7 -12.51 2.43 -19.17
CA VAL A 7 -13.38 1.34 -18.69
C VAL A 7 -14.81 1.87 -18.77
N LEU A 8 -15.66 1.24 -19.60
CA LEU A 8 -17.06 1.65 -19.83
C LEU A 8 -17.23 3.08 -20.38
N GLY A 9 -16.27 3.60 -21.13
CA GLY A 9 -16.40 4.90 -21.82
C GLY A 9 -16.13 6.15 -20.96
N LEU A 10 -15.74 5.98 -19.69
CA LEU A 10 -15.30 7.08 -18.82
C LEU A 10 -13.80 6.97 -18.48
N PRO A 11 -13.08 8.10 -18.33
CA PRO A 11 -11.68 8.07 -17.90
C PRO A 11 -11.58 7.41 -16.52
N LEU A 12 -10.53 6.61 -16.30
CA LEU A 12 -10.31 5.88 -15.03
C LEU A 12 -10.22 6.80 -13.81
N TRP A 13 -9.86 8.07 -14.03
CA TRP A 13 -9.91 9.13 -13.02
C TRP A 13 -11.34 9.42 -12.53
N VAL A 14 -12.37 9.32 -13.38
CA VAL A 14 -13.77 9.46 -12.97
C VAL A 14 -14.17 8.32 -12.03
N TRP A 15 -13.79 7.08 -12.34
CA TRP A 15 -14.09 5.95 -11.46
C TRP A 15 -13.34 6.00 -10.12
N LEU A 16 -12.09 6.44 -10.13
CA LEU A 16 -11.23 6.46 -8.96
C LEU A 16 -11.46 7.68 -8.05
N PHE A 17 -11.95 8.80 -8.59
CA PHE A 17 -12.16 10.05 -7.83
C PHE A 17 -13.63 10.46 -7.71
N VAL A 18 -14.44 10.31 -8.76
CA VAL A 18 -15.84 10.77 -8.78
C VAL A 18 -16.77 9.77 -8.08
N LEU A 19 -16.52 8.47 -8.20
CA LEU A 19 -17.35 7.45 -7.55
C LEU A 19 -17.18 7.44 -6.01
N PRO A 20 -15.96 7.50 -5.44
CA PRO A 20 -15.78 7.56 -3.99
C PRO A 20 -16.25 8.88 -3.35
N SER A 21 -16.12 10.00 -4.07
CA SER A 21 -16.59 11.31 -3.62
C SER A 21 -18.11 11.46 -3.73
N LEU A 22 -18.74 10.95 -4.79
CA LEU A 22 -20.20 10.83 -4.90
C LEU A 22 -20.76 9.87 -3.85
N PHE A 23 -20.07 8.75 -3.59
CA PHE A 23 -20.46 7.84 -2.51
C PHE A 23 -20.34 8.51 -1.14
N GLY A 24 -19.32 9.33 -0.90
CA GLY A 24 -19.19 10.15 0.31
C GLY A 24 -20.32 11.18 0.47
N LEU A 25 -20.72 11.84 -0.62
CA LEU A 25 -21.89 12.72 -0.67
C LEU A 25 -23.20 11.97 -0.44
N PHE A 26 -23.32 10.75 -0.96
CA PHE A 26 -24.49 9.89 -0.74
C PHE A 26 -24.55 9.37 0.71
N CYS A 27 -23.41 9.03 1.30
CA CYS A 27 -23.27 8.68 2.73
C CYS A 27 -23.73 9.82 3.64
N PHE A 28 -23.51 11.07 3.25
CA PHE A 28 -23.96 12.24 4.00
C PHE A 28 -25.50 12.32 4.11
N PHE A 29 -26.22 11.85 3.08
CA PHE A 29 -27.69 11.89 3.02
C PHE A 29 -28.36 10.66 3.64
N ALA A 30 -27.70 9.49 3.62
CA ALA A 30 -28.25 8.19 4.08
C ALA A 30 -27.66 7.66 5.41
N ARG A 31 -27.24 8.56 6.32
CA ARG A 31 -26.52 8.26 7.58
C ARG A 31 -27.04 7.05 8.39
N PRO A 32 -28.33 6.92 8.74
CA PRO A 32 -28.76 5.88 9.68
C PRO A 32 -28.92 4.48 9.06
N LYS A 33 -29.12 4.36 7.75
CA LYS A 33 -29.26 3.04 7.08
C LYS A 33 -27.92 2.42 6.73
N LEU A 34 -26.91 3.26 6.47
CA LEU A 34 -25.61 2.80 5.97
C LEU A 34 -24.71 2.25 7.07
N GLU A 35 -24.84 2.74 8.31
CA GLU A 35 -24.09 2.23 9.46
C GLU A 35 -24.30 0.72 9.66
N ARG A 36 -25.53 0.22 9.48
CA ARG A 36 -25.84 -1.21 9.64
C ARG A 36 -25.22 -2.08 8.55
N VAL A 37 -25.06 -1.54 7.33
CA VAL A 37 -24.49 -2.26 6.18
C VAL A 37 -22.96 -2.21 6.19
N MET A 38 -22.35 -1.14 6.68
CA MET A 38 -20.89 -0.95 6.67
C MET A 38 -20.16 -1.61 7.84
N ARG A 39 -20.83 -1.86 8.98
CA ARG A 39 -20.24 -2.57 10.13
C ARG A 39 -19.52 -3.90 9.79
N PRO A 40 -20.08 -4.82 8.98
CA PRO A 40 -19.36 -6.04 8.60
C PRO A 40 -18.12 -5.74 7.72
N ILE A 41 -18.21 -4.77 6.81
CA ILE A 41 -17.11 -4.37 5.93
C ILE A 41 -15.97 -3.79 6.75
N TRP A 42 -16.27 -2.94 7.73
CA TRP A 42 -15.30 -2.34 8.63
C TRP A 42 -14.50 -3.39 9.41
N ARG A 43 -15.12 -4.48 9.86
CA ARG A 43 -14.37 -5.57 10.53
C ARG A 43 -13.40 -6.27 9.60
N VAL A 44 -13.79 -6.54 8.36
CA VAL A 44 -12.90 -7.14 7.37
C VAL A 44 -11.73 -6.20 7.10
N LEU A 45 -12.02 -4.91 6.95
CA LEU A 45 -11.01 -3.90 6.66
C LEU A 45 -10.05 -3.68 7.82
N ASP A 46 -10.55 -3.65 9.06
CA ASP A 46 -9.74 -3.61 10.29
C ASP A 46 -8.80 -4.84 10.37
N GLY A 47 -9.30 -6.01 9.95
CA GLY A 47 -8.48 -7.22 9.82
C GLY A 47 -7.38 -7.09 8.76
N VAL A 48 -7.68 -6.50 7.61
CA VAL A 48 -6.70 -6.23 6.54
C VAL A 48 -5.65 -5.22 7.01
N TYR A 49 -6.05 -4.18 7.73
CA TYR A 49 -5.12 -3.20 8.30
C TYR A 49 -4.18 -3.83 9.32
N PHE A 50 -4.71 -4.65 10.23
CA PHE A 50 -3.87 -5.41 11.17
C PHE A 50 -2.90 -6.36 10.45
N ALA A 51 -3.37 -7.07 9.42
CA ALA A 51 -2.53 -7.94 8.61
C ALA A 51 -1.40 -7.16 7.92
N SER A 52 -1.68 -5.95 7.40
CA SER A 52 -0.64 -5.09 6.81
C SER A 52 0.43 -4.67 7.83
N GLY A 53 0.05 -4.38 9.08
CA GLY A 53 0.98 -4.12 10.18
C GLY A 53 1.84 -5.34 10.52
N ALA A 54 1.26 -6.53 10.55
CA ALA A 54 2.00 -7.78 10.78
C ALA A 54 3.00 -8.08 9.65
N ILE A 55 2.60 -7.85 8.40
CA ILE A 55 3.50 -7.97 7.23
C ILE A 55 4.66 -6.98 7.34
N ALA A 56 4.40 -5.72 7.71
CA ALA A 56 5.45 -4.72 7.92
C ALA A 56 6.44 -5.14 9.02
N ALA A 57 5.95 -5.70 10.14
CA ALA A 57 6.81 -6.20 11.20
C ALA A 57 7.72 -7.36 10.73
N CYS A 58 7.20 -8.26 9.87
CA CYS A 58 7.99 -9.33 9.27
C CYS A 58 9.13 -8.78 8.39
N PHE A 59 8.84 -7.77 7.55
CA PHE A 59 9.89 -7.10 6.78
C PHE A 59 10.90 -6.38 7.67
N MET A 60 10.48 -5.76 8.78
CA MET A 60 11.38 -5.12 9.74
C MET A 60 12.35 -6.12 10.38
N VAL A 61 11.87 -7.31 10.77
CA VAL A 61 12.73 -8.40 11.26
C VAL A 61 13.69 -8.87 10.16
N THR A 62 13.20 -8.95 8.91
CA THR A 62 14.04 -9.33 7.76
C THR A 62 15.18 -8.33 7.55
N ILE A 63 14.92 -7.02 7.62
CA ILE A 63 15.96 -5.98 7.53
C ILE A 63 17.01 -6.16 8.64
N LEU A 64 16.56 -6.39 9.88
CA LEU A 64 17.47 -6.62 11.00
C LEU A 64 18.39 -7.83 10.73
N LEU A 65 17.82 -8.95 10.27
CA LEU A 65 18.58 -10.16 9.96
C LEU A 65 19.58 -9.93 8.82
N LEU A 66 19.19 -9.20 7.77
CA LEU A 66 20.09 -8.86 6.65
C LEU A 66 21.26 -7.98 7.11
N ILE A 67 21.00 -6.98 7.96
CA ILE A 67 22.04 -6.09 8.50
C ILE A 67 22.99 -6.88 9.42
N VAL A 68 22.47 -7.74 10.30
CA VAL A 68 23.29 -8.59 11.17
C VAL A 68 24.13 -9.55 10.33
N ALA A 69 23.56 -10.20 9.33
CA ALA A 69 24.28 -11.08 8.42
C ALA A 69 25.40 -10.33 7.68
N GLN A 70 25.13 -9.11 7.21
CA GLN A 70 26.13 -8.26 6.56
C GLN A 70 27.28 -7.91 7.53
N MET A 71 26.99 -7.60 8.80
CA MET A 71 28.02 -7.32 9.80
C MET A 71 28.91 -8.54 10.07
N VAL A 72 28.32 -9.73 10.19
CA VAL A 72 29.05 -10.99 10.41
C VAL A 72 29.90 -11.35 9.19
N ALA A 73 29.33 -11.26 7.99
CA ALA A 73 30.04 -11.56 6.74
C ALA A 73 31.29 -10.68 6.59
N ARG A 74 31.17 -9.40 6.95
CA ARG A 74 32.27 -8.44 6.98
C ARG A 74 33.37 -8.79 7.98
N TRP A 75 33.05 -9.46 9.10
CA TRP A 75 34.05 -9.95 10.06
C TRP A 75 34.80 -11.19 9.56
N THR A 76 34.21 -11.94 8.64
CA THR A 76 34.80 -13.14 8.06
C THR A 76 35.57 -12.88 6.75
N ASP A 77 35.72 -11.61 6.36
CA ASP A 77 36.25 -11.17 5.05
C ASP A 77 35.52 -11.79 3.83
N ILE A 78 34.31 -12.31 4.04
CA ILE A 78 33.42 -12.83 3.00
C ILE A 78 32.42 -11.72 2.67
N ALA A 79 32.50 -11.15 1.47
CA ALA A 79 31.48 -10.21 1.02
C ALA A 79 30.21 -10.98 0.61
N LEU A 80 29.08 -10.67 1.24
CA LEU A 80 27.76 -11.10 0.75
C LEU A 80 27.25 -10.05 -0.25
N PRO A 81 27.30 -10.32 -1.57
CA PRO A 81 26.78 -9.40 -2.57
C PRO A 81 25.25 -9.30 -2.48
N GLY A 82 24.70 -8.11 -2.72
CA GLY A 82 23.25 -7.89 -2.84
C GLY A 82 22.46 -7.65 -1.54
N THR A 83 23.02 -7.87 -0.35
CA THR A 83 22.28 -7.70 0.92
C THR A 83 21.75 -6.28 1.14
N THR A 84 22.47 -5.27 0.65
CA THR A 84 22.07 -3.85 0.75
C THR A 84 20.86 -3.53 -0.13
N GLU A 85 20.78 -4.11 -1.33
CA GLU A 85 19.65 -3.91 -2.25
C GLU A 85 18.38 -4.55 -1.70
N PHE A 86 18.49 -5.80 -1.22
CA PHE A 86 17.38 -6.50 -0.56
C PHE A 86 16.90 -5.79 0.69
N ALA A 87 17.81 -5.26 1.51
CA ALA A 87 17.45 -4.45 2.68
C ALA A 87 16.72 -3.16 2.26
N GLY A 88 17.14 -2.52 1.16
CA GLY A 88 16.44 -1.38 0.58
C GLY A 88 15.02 -1.71 0.13
N TYR A 89 14.81 -2.85 -0.52
CA TYR A 89 13.47 -3.31 -0.93
C TYR A 89 12.57 -3.63 0.25
N ALA A 90 13.10 -4.33 1.27
CA ALA A 90 12.38 -4.64 2.49
C ALA A 90 12.03 -3.36 3.28
N MET A 91 12.91 -2.35 3.29
CA MET A 91 12.66 -1.05 3.91
C MET A 91 11.51 -0.30 3.21
N ALA A 92 11.51 -0.26 1.88
CA ALA A 92 10.43 0.36 1.11
C ALA A 92 9.09 -0.34 1.40
N ALA A 93 9.05 -1.68 1.34
CA ALA A 93 7.87 -2.46 1.68
C ALA A 93 7.35 -2.18 3.09
N THR A 94 8.24 -2.22 4.09
CA THR A 94 7.91 -1.94 5.50
C THR A 94 7.23 -0.58 5.65
N SER A 95 7.78 0.46 5.02
CA SER A 95 7.29 1.84 5.17
C SER A 95 5.86 2.00 4.65
N PHE A 96 5.57 1.47 3.46
CA PHE A 96 4.23 1.60 2.85
C PHE A 96 3.18 0.73 3.54
N PHE A 97 3.52 -0.48 3.99
CA PHE A 97 2.60 -1.31 4.78
C PHE A 97 2.39 -0.76 6.20
N ALA A 98 3.44 -0.23 6.85
CA ALA A 98 3.34 0.35 8.19
C ALA A 98 2.51 1.64 8.23
N LEU A 99 2.59 2.47 7.19
CA LEU A 99 1.87 3.75 7.12
C LEU A 99 0.34 3.57 7.19
N CYS A 100 -0.19 2.55 6.52
CA CYS A 100 -1.60 2.20 6.57
C CYS A 100 -2.04 1.81 8.00
N HIS A 101 -1.27 0.94 8.65
CA HIS A 101 -1.55 0.50 10.02
C HIS A 101 -1.44 1.65 11.03
N ALA A 102 -0.42 2.50 10.91
CA ALA A 102 -0.20 3.65 11.79
C ALA A 102 -1.34 4.68 11.69
N LEU A 103 -1.88 4.92 10.48
CA LEU A 103 -3.02 5.79 10.26
C LEU A 103 -4.27 5.32 11.01
N THR A 104 -4.57 4.01 10.94
CA THR A 104 -5.78 3.43 11.58
C THR A 104 -5.73 3.43 13.09
N ARG A 105 -4.52 3.35 13.68
CA ARG A 105 -4.30 3.38 15.13
C ARG A 105 -4.06 4.77 15.72
N GLY A 106 -4.14 5.83 14.91
CA GLY A 106 -3.99 7.19 15.42
C GLY A 106 -2.61 7.54 15.94
N ALA A 107 -1.57 6.84 15.48
CA ALA A 107 -0.19 7.13 15.84
C ALA A 107 0.36 8.42 15.20
N HIS A 108 -0.45 9.15 14.42
CA HIS A 108 -0.07 10.42 13.81
C HIS A 108 -0.42 11.60 14.72
N ILE A 109 0.52 12.53 14.84
CA ILE A 109 0.37 13.78 15.59
C ILE A 109 -0.74 14.62 14.92
N ARG A 110 -1.95 14.55 15.46
CA ARG A 110 -3.03 15.49 15.10
C ARG A 110 -2.67 16.86 15.67
N VAL A 111 -2.71 17.90 14.84
CA VAL A 111 -2.57 19.30 15.30
C VAL A 111 -3.86 19.70 16.04
N SER A 112 -3.97 19.27 17.30
CA SER A 112 -5.14 19.51 18.17
C SER A 112 -5.31 20.98 18.56
N ILE A 113 -4.25 21.79 18.45
CA ILE A 113 -4.25 23.21 18.82
C ILE A 113 -5.22 24.03 17.97
N ILE A 114 -5.33 23.74 16.66
CA ILE A 114 -6.23 24.47 15.74
C ILE A 114 -7.69 23.98 15.87
N LEU A 115 -7.89 22.77 16.39
CA LEU A 115 -9.19 22.09 16.46
C LEU A 115 -10.03 22.46 17.69
N ASN A 116 -9.51 23.31 18.59
CA ASN A 116 -10.14 23.65 19.87
C ASN A 116 -10.97 24.95 19.85
N TRP A 117 -11.08 25.65 18.70
CA TRP A 117 -11.76 26.95 18.64
C TRP A 117 -13.29 26.83 18.48
N ASN A 118 -13.79 25.93 17.64
CA ASN A 118 -15.22 25.69 17.47
C ASN A 118 -15.49 24.24 17.03
N ARG A 119 -16.36 23.52 17.74
CA ARG A 119 -16.67 22.10 17.50
C ARG A 119 -17.26 21.84 16.11
N HIS A 120 -17.89 22.84 15.50
CA HIS A 120 -18.39 22.76 14.13
C HIS A 120 -17.27 22.92 13.10
N THR A 121 -16.48 23.99 13.16
CA THR A 121 -15.37 24.26 12.23
C THR A 121 -14.29 23.19 12.27
N SER A 122 -13.99 22.68 13.47
CA SER A 122 -13.03 21.61 13.70
C SER A 122 -13.39 20.31 12.96
N ARG A 123 -14.67 19.93 12.96
CA ARG A 123 -15.17 18.77 12.21
C ARG A 123 -15.06 18.95 10.70
N TRP A 124 -15.38 20.14 10.19
CA TRP A 124 -15.25 20.43 8.77
C TRP A 124 -13.79 20.43 8.32
N LEU A 125 -12.89 21.02 9.10
CA LEU A 125 -11.45 21.03 8.81
C LEU A 125 -10.87 19.60 8.78
N ASP A 126 -11.22 18.75 9.75
CA ASP A 126 -10.77 17.36 9.76
C ASP A 126 -11.33 16.59 8.54
N LEU A 127 -12.60 16.81 8.21
CA LEU A 127 -13.22 16.20 7.04
C LEU A 127 -12.52 16.62 5.73
N PHE A 128 -12.23 17.90 5.55
CA PHE A 128 -11.52 18.41 4.38
C PHE A 128 -10.07 17.91 4.32
N ALA A 129 -9.39 17.84 5.46
CA ALA A 129 -8.02 17.32 5.54
C ALA A 129 -7.95 15.84 5.15
N VAL A 130 -8.83 15.00 5.69
CA VAL A 130 -8.90 13.57 5.35
C VAL A 130 -9.33 13.38 3.90
N PHE A 131 -10.27 14.18 3.39
CA PHE A 131 -10.65 14.13 1.98
C PHE A 131 -9.48 14.48 1.05
N GLY A 132 -8.76 15.56 1.34
CA GLY A 132 -7.57 15.95 0.58
C GLY A 132 -6.48 14.87 0.62
N ALA A 133 -6.23 14.28 1.78
CA ALA A 133 -5.30 13.18 1.95
C ALA A 133 -5.73 11.93 1.14
N ALA A 134 -7.01 11.57 1.17
CA ALA A 134 -7.55 10.45 0.39
C ALA A 134 -7.37 10.64 -1.12
N VAL A 135 -7.61 11.85 -1.62
CA VAL A 135 -7.40 12.22 -3.03
C VAL A 135 -5.92 12.08 -3.41
N ILE A 136 -5.01 12.63 -2.59
CA ILE A 136 -3.56 12.55 -2.85
C ILE A 136 -3.07 11.11 -2.82
N ALA A 137 -3.48 10.31 -1.82
CA ALA A 137 -3.09 8.91 -1.71
C ALA A 137 -3.61 8.06 -2.88
N THR A 138 -4.84 8.34 -3.33
CA THR A 138 -5.43 7.68 -4.51
C THR A 138 -4.66 8.00 -5.79
N TYR A 139 -4.23 9.26 -5.94
CA TYR A 139 -3.36 9.67 -7.05
C TYR A 139 -2.01 8.96 -6.98
N PHE A 140 -1.40 8.91 -5.80
CA PHE A 140 -0.13 8.22 -5.57
C PHE A 140 -0.22 6.72 -5.90
N ALA A 141 -1.27 6.03 -5.44
CA ALA A 141 -1.52 4.62 -5.76
C ALA A 141 -1.67 4.38 -7.27
N ARG A 142 -2.39 5.25 -7.98
CA ARG A 142 -2.51 5.17 -9.45
C ARG A 142 -1.16 5.26 -10.13
N PHE A 143 -0.31 6.21 -9.72
CA PHE A 143 1.02 6.36 -10.30
C PHE A 143 1.92 5.17 -9.98
N ALA A 144 1.86 4.64 -8.76
CA ALA A 144 2.62 3.44 -8.39
C ALA A 144 2.28 2.23 -9.28
N VAL A 145 0.98 1.98 -9.55
CA VAL A 145 0.56 0.89 -10.45
C VAL A 145 0.99 1.16 -11.89
N LYS A 146 0.85 2.40 -12.38
CA LYS A 146 1.29 2.77 -13.73
C LYS A 146 2.79 2.54 -13.91
N THR A 147 3.59 2.87 -12.90
CA THR A 147 5.05 2.66 -12.95
C THR A 147 5.41 1.17 -12.96
N ASN A 148 4.65 0.29 -12.29
CA ASN A 148 4.91 -1.15 -12.34
C ASN A 148 4.73 -1.70 -13.76
N ILE A 149 3.61 -1.36 -14.39
CA ILE A 149 3.30 -1.78 -15.77
C ILE A 149 4.35 -1.23 -16.73
N PHE A 150 4.76 0.03 -16.54
CA PHE A 150 5.80 0.65 -17.37
C PHE A 150 7.15 -0.05 -17.21
N SER A 151 7.53 -0.43 -15.98
CA SER A 151 8.76 -1.17 -15.70
C SER A 151 8.75 -2.56 -16.35
N GLU A 152 7.60 -3.24 -16.36
CA GLU A 152 7.43 -4.52 -17.06
C GLU A 152 7.57 -4.35 -18.58
N MET A 153 6.96 -3.30 -19.16
CA MET A 153 7.07 -3.02 -20.60
C MET A 153 8.51 -2.71 -21.05
N LEU A 154 9.30 -2.07 -20.18
CA LEU A 154 10.71 -1.77 -20.44
C LEU A 154 11.63 -2.98 -20.19
N ASN A 155 11.12 -4.03 -19.52
CA ASN A 155 11.91 -5.15 -19.00
C ASN A 155 13.10 -4.67 -18.15
N ASP A 156 12.88 -3.66 -17.31
CA ASP A 156 13.92 -3.06 -16.49
C ASP A 156 14.42 -4.05 -15.43
N ARG A 157 15.73 -4.28 -15.43
CA ARG A 157 16.44 -5.13 -14.47
C ARG A 157 17.35 -4.30 -13.58
N THR A 158 17.53 -4.74 -12.34
CA THR A 158 18.45 -4.11 -11.39
C THR A 158 19.88 -4.13 -11.94
N GLN A 159 20.55 -2.99 -11.85
CA GLN A 159 21.96 -2.83 -12.28
C GLN A 159 22.96 -3.19 -11.17
N GLY A 160 22.46 -3.54 -9.97
CA GLY A 160 23.27 -3.91 -8.81
C GLY A 160 23.75 -5.36 -8.82
N GLN A 161 24.40 -5.79 -7.73
CA GLN A 161 24.83 -7.18 -7.52
C GLN A 161 23.69 -8.10 -7.05
N ASP A 162 22.45 -7.63 -7.13
CA ASP A 162 21.27 -8.39 -6.74
C ASP A 162 20.91 -9.43 -7.83
N GLN A 163 20.89 -10.69 -7.43
CA GLN A 163 20.47 -11.79 -8.27
C GLN A 163 19.54 -12.72 -7.50
N ILE A 164 18.36 -12.95 -8.06
CA ILE A 164 17.34 -13.84 -7.51
C ILE A 164 17.24 -15.08 -8.42
N PRO A 165 16.96 -16.27 -7.87
CA PRO A 165 16.68 -17.46 -8.70
C PRO A 165 15.50 -17.22 -9.64
N GLU A 166 15.65 -17.65 -10.89
CA GLU A 166 14.65 -17.46 -11.95
C GLU A 166 13.27 -18.02 -11.56
N TRP A 167 13.21 -19.14 -10.85
CA TRP A 167 11.94 -19.71 -10.37
C TRP A 167 11.13 -18.78 -9.45
N VAL A 168 11.79 -17.93 -8.65
CA VAL A 168 11.10 -16.96 -7.79
C VAL A 168 10.45 -15.90 -8.66
N VAL A 169 11.16 -15.44 -9.69
CA VAL A 169 10.63 -14.46 -10.65
C VAL A 169 9.44 -15.04 -11.40
N THR A 170 9.56 -16.29 -11.87
CA THR A 170 8.47 -16.99 -12.56
C THR A 170 7.24 -17.13 -11.68
N LEU A 171 7.42 -17.49 -10.40
CA LEU A 171 6.33 -17.61 -9.43
C LEU A 171 5.55 -16.29 -9.29
N PHE A 172 6.25 -15.15 -9.23
CA PHE A 172 5.61 -13.83 -9.15
C PHE A 172 4.98 -13.38 -10.48
N SER A 173 5.44 -13.89 -11.62
CA SER A 173 4.84 -13.59 -12.93
C SER A 173 3.71 -14.55 -13.34
N LEU A 174 3.51 -15.67 -12.63
CA LEU A 174 2.40 -16.62 -12.90
C LEU A 174 1.01 -15.97 -12.97
N PRO A 175 0.66 -14.99 -12.09
CA PRO A 175 -0.65 -14.33 -12.18
C PRO A 175 -0.81 -13.48 -13.46
N ALA A 176 0.29 -13.10 -14.09
CA ALA A 176 0.29 -12.35 -15.34
C ALA A 176 0.25 -13.27 -16.58
N THR A 177 0.60 -14.55 -16.45
CA THR A 177 0.55 -15.52 -17.56
C THR A 177 -0.79 -16.26 -17.61
N PRO A 178 -1.25 -16.65 -18.82
CA PRO A 178 -2.47 -17.44 -18.97
C PRO A 178 -2.41 -18.75 -18.16
N VAL A 179 -3.49 -19.06 -17.45
CA VAL A 179 -3.61 -20.23 -16.54
C VAL A 179 -3.28 -21.58 -17.18
N GLY A 180 -3.37 -21.70 -18.51
CA GLY A 180 -3.01 -22.91 -19.24
C GLY A 180 -1.50 -23.15 -19.39
N GLU A 181 -0.67 -22.12 -19.19
CA GLU A 181 0.78 -22.19 -19.39
C GLU A 181 1.57 -22.31 -18.09
N TRP A 182 0.89 -22.32 -16.94
CA TRP A 182 1.52 -22.38 -15.62
C TRP A 182 2.43 -23.61 -15.47
N GLY A 183 2.03 -24.75 -16.01
CA GLY A 183 2.84 -25.98 -16.01
C GLY A 183 4.13 -25.85 -16.81
N ASN A 184 4.08 -25.19 -17.97
CA ASN A 184 5.26 -24.98 -18.81
C ASN A 184 6.18 -23.89 -18.24
N ALA A 185 5.61 -22.84 -17.64
CA ALA A 185 6.35 -21.78 -17.00
C ALA A 185 7.15 -22.31 -15.79
N LEU A 186 6.51 -23.11 -14.92
CA LEU A 186 7.17 -23.68 -13.76
C LEU A 186 8.13 -24.82 -14.11
N GLY A 187 7.85 -25.58 -15.19
CA GLY A 187 8.74 -26.62 -15.69
C GLY A 187 10.03 -26.09 -16.34
N ASN A 188 9.98 -24.90 -16.93
CA ASN A 188 11.15 -24.23 -17.53
C ASN A 188 11.93 -23.35 -16.55
N ALA A 189 11.38 -23.12 -15.35
CA ALA A 189 12.01 -22.30 -14.33
C ALA A 189 13.27 -22.97 -13.80
N SER A 190 14.43 -22.52 -14.28
CA SER A 190 15.72 -23.02 -13.83
C SER A 190 16.15 -22.40 -12.50
N SER A 191 17.12 -23.01 -11.81
CA SER A 191 17.76 -22.42 -10.63
C SER A 191 18.82 -21.36 -11.00
N LYS A 192 18.80 -20.87 -12.23
CA LYS A 192 19.74 -19.85 -12.71
C LYS A 192 19.47 -18.53 -11.98
N LEU A 193 20.54 -17.89 -11.54
CA LEU A 193 20.47 -16.56 -10.93
C LEU A 193 20.30 -15.50 -12.02
N VAL A 194 19.27 -14.68 -11.90
CA VAL A 194 18.92 -13.62 -12.84
C VAL A 194 18.82 -12.30 -12.08
N TYR A 195 19.23 -11.21 -12.73
CA TYR A 195 19.04 -9.86 -12.19
C TYR A 195 17.56 -9.60 -11.91
N THR A 196 17.29 -9.09 -10.72
CA THR A 196 15.95 -8.84 -10.22
C THR A 196 15.20 -7.88 -11.12
N PRO A 197 14.00 -8.22 -11.59
CA PRO A 197 13.12 -7.25 -12.23
C PRO A 197 12.70 -6.17 -11.22
N VAL A 198 12.82 -4.90 -11.61
CA VAL A 198 12.52 -3.76 -10.72
C VAL A 198 11.04 -3.72 -10.33
N TRP A 199 10.15 -4.27 -11.15
CA TRP A 199 8.72 -4.34 -10.84
C TRP A 199 8.40 -5.20 -9.62
N ILE A 200 9.21 -6.20 -9.26
CA ILE A 200 8.96 -7.08 -8.10
C ILE A 200 8.96 -6.29 -6.77
N PRO A 201 10.03 -5.58 -6.38
CA PRO A 201 10.00 -4.77 -5.16
C PRO A 201 8.99 -3.60 -5.28
N GLN A 202 8.77 -3.09 -6.48
CA GLN A 202 7.82 -2.01 -6.72
C GLN A 202 6.36 -2.44 -6.55
N LEU A 203 6.05 -3.73 -6.71
CA LEU A 203 4.73 -4.29 -6.39
C LEU A 203 4.39 -4.08 -4.91
N ALA A 204 5.33 -4.32 -3.99
CA ALA A 204 5.10 -4.10 -2.57
C ALA A 204 4.74 -2.65 -2.25
N MET A 205 5.44 -1.69 -2.87
CA MET A 205 5.10 -0.27 -2.78
C MET A 205 3.69 0.00 -3.32
N SER A 206 3.35 -0.51 -4.51
CA SER A 206 2.03 -0.29 -5.11
C SER A 206 0.90 -0.86 -4.26
N ALA A 207 1.10 -2.05 -3.67
CA ALA A 207 0.14 -2.70 -2.80
C ALA A 207 -0.08 -1.88 -1.52
N GLY A 208 1.00 -1.42 -0.87
CA GLY A 208 0.90 -0.56 0.31
C GLY A 208 0.23 0.79 0.01
N ALA A 209 0.51 1.39 -1.15
CA ALA A 209 -0.13 2.63 -1.60
C ALA A 209 -1.65 2.46 -1.82
N ILE A 210 -2.08 1.34 -2.40
CA ILE A 210 -3.50 1.01 -2.57
C ILE A 210 -4.18 0.84 -1.20
N LEU A 211 -3.56 0.10 -0.28
CA LEU A 211 -4.08 -0.10 1.07
C LEU A 211 -4.22 1.23 1.82
N LEU A 212 -3.23 2.11 1.72
CA LEU A 212 -3.28 3.45 2.29
C LEU A 212 -4.43 4.28 1.71
N ALA A 213 -4.63 4.24 0.39
CA ALA A 213 -5.74 4.94 -0.25
C ALA A 213 -7.09 4.43 0.29
N ILE A 214 -7.25 3.11 0.40
CA ILE A 214 -8.45 2.49 0.97
C ILE A 214 -8.64 2.90 2.43
N ALA A 215 -7.57 2.94 3.24
CA ALA A 215 -7.62 3.38 4.64
C ALA A 215 -8.07 4.83 4.82
N LEU A 216 -7.61 5.72 3.95
CA LEU A 216 -8.02 7.13 4.00
C LEU A 216 -9.48 7.31 3.58
N TRP A 217 -9.95 6.58 2.56
CA TRP A 217 -11.37 6.56 2.19
C TRP A 217 -12.25 5.96 3.29
N ASP A 218 -11.83 4.87 3.91
CA ASP A 218 -12.55 4.26 5.02
C ASP A 218 -12.65 5.22 6.22
N THR A 219 -11.54 5.87 6.57
CA THR A 219 -11.49 6.89 7.63
C THR A 219 -12.46 8.02 7.32
N LEU A 220 -12.49 8.51 6.06
CA LEU A 220 -13.43 9.53 5.63
C LEU A 220 -14.88 9.09 5.82
N TYR A 221 -15.23 7.88 5.38
CA TYR A 221 -16.59 7.35 5.49
C TYR A 221 -17.00 7.15 6.95
N ARG A 222 -16.12 6.63 7.81
CA ARG A 222 -16.37 6.48 9.25
C ARG A 222 -16.59 7.83 9.93
N THR A 223 -15.79 8.84 9.60
CA THR A 223 -15.95 10.21 10.12
C THR A 223 -17.28 10.84 9.67
N ILE A 224 -17.68 10.65 8.41
CA ILE A 224 -18.95 11.17 7.89
C ILE A 224 -20.16 10.51 8.58
N ILE A 225 -20.13 9.17 8.75
CA ILE A 225 -21.27 8.39 9.25
C ILE A 225 -21.40 8.53 10.77
N THR A 226 -20.32 8.36 11.51
CA THR A 226 -20.33 8.32 12.98
C THR A 226 -20.34 9.73 13.58
N GLY A 227 -19.88 10.75 12.85
CA GLY A 227 -19.78 12.12 13.35
C GLY A 227 -18.71 12.33 14.45
N GLU A 228 -17.98 11.25 14.75
CA GLU A 228 -16.81 11.19 15.60
C GLU A 228 -15.66 10.62 14.76
N ASN A 229 -14.45 11.12 15.00
CA ASN A 229 -13.28 10.59 14.34
C ASN A 229 -12.93 9.24 14.99
N PRO A 230 -12.91 8.13 14.24
CA PRO A 230 -12.63 6.79 14.77
C PRO A 230 -11.19 6.66 15.29
N ILE A 231 -10.35 7.62 14.93
CA ILE A 231 -8.97 7.76 15.40
C ILE A 231 -9.00 8.29 16.84
N VAL A 232 -9.25 7.39 17.78
CA VAL A 232 -9.06 7.66 19.21
C VAL A 232 -7.56 7.64 19.45
N SER A 233 -6.99 8.80 19.81
CA SER A 233 -5.64 8.80 20.38
C SER A 233 -5.71 7.97 21.65
N GLU A 234 -4.95 6.88 21.74
CA GLU A 234 -4.53 6.36 23.04
C GLU A 234 -3.72 7.49 23.69
N GLY A 235 -4.44 8.38 24.39
CA GLY A 235 -3.84 9.34 25.28
C GLY A 235 -3.08 8.51 26.30
N VAL A 236 -1.77 8.69 26.32
CA VAL A 236 -0.88 8.21 27.37
C VAL A 236 -1.50 8.63 28.70
N GLU A 237 -2.00 7.66 29.47
CA GLU A 237 -2.15 7.79 30.92
C GLU A 237 -0.76 7.94 31.56
#